data_AF-A0A9J6CZ35-F1
#
_entry.id   AF-A0A9J6CZ35-F1
#
_cell.length_a   1.000
_cell.length_b   1.000
_cell.length_c   1.000
_cell.angle_alpha   90.00
_cell.angle_beta   90.00
_cell.angle_gamma   90.00
#
_symmetry.space_group_name_H-M   'P 1'
#
loop_
_entity.id
_entity.type
_entity.pdbx_description
1 polymer ?
#
loop_
_entity_poly.entity_id
_entity_poly.type
_entity_poly.pdbx_seq_one_letter_code
_entity_poly.pdbx_strand_id
1 'polypeptide(L)'
;MQNGSSKPRETLKEFLRKRVESHPGISIQKLTGHLSQLPVEIRKTYPHDTNSIRRVLEQFPEIFVIRNHDQVHLTTSESSGKPKGASSFAGGSKDQTTSLTGVKGKVYRLFETYGFASVQHPINTCVYFSLHSFENGQHSSLLSSGLQLGEGVVLDAEVGPNDLKIKFRASRVTRIKGGNVATPSDLSSPAPQTSALTSLVNRTGVIETLKDEFGFIKLEKENECAFFHADQIARHLRTAVPALPEILAVGDKITFDADPNKKTTARAKWVVTTIHSITNLPPCHLGSETEEKKQACLRIRVHRTASTQTGQEATTVDHPSRRHALKLHCFRHQGEVTEIAPFPMTSVENELRRVARIIAKKMFAVQQQEQLAKGLVRNVGTQTTEHGVHFIP
;
A
#
# COMPACT_ATOMS: atom_id res chain seq x y z
N MET A 1 -41.16 -30.21 -14.21
CA MET A 1 -39.99 -30.38 -13.30
C MET A 1 -38.77 -29.78 -14.00
N GLN A 2 -38.39 -28.54 -13.66
CA GLN A 2 -37.24 -27.85 -14.26
C GLN A 2 -35.99 -28.06 -13.39
N ASN A 3 -35.25 -29.15 -13.61
CA ASN A 3 -33.92 -29.39 -13.02
C ASN A 3 -32.81 -28.76 -13.89
N GLY A 4 -32.99 -27.49 -14.27
CA GLY A 4 -32.06 -26.76 -15.13
C GLY A 4 -31.49 -25.54 -14.42
N SER A 5 -30.16 -25.48 -14.30
CA SER A 5 -29.36 -24.27 -14.01
C SER A 5 -29.10 -23.85 -12.55
N SER A 6 -28.70 -24.77 -11.66
CA SER A 6 -28.03 -24.38 -10.40
C SER A 6 -26.56 -24.00 -10.58
N LYS A 7 -25.91 -24.43 -11.68
CA LYS A 7 -24.46 -24.27 -11.90
C LYS A 7 -23.96 -22.81 -11.92
N PRO A 8 -24.63 -21.84 -12.59
CA PRO A 8 -24.15 -20.45 -12.61
C PRO A 8 -24.20 -19.79 -11.23
N ARG A 9 -25.26 -20.09 -10.47
CA ARG A 9 -25.49 -19.53 -9.14
C ARG A 9 -24.45 -20.01 -8.13
N GLU A 10 -24.17 -21.31 -8.10
CA GLU A 10 -23.12 -21.87 -7.22
C GLU A 10 -21.72 -21.38 -7.61
N THR A 11 -21.46 -21.23 -8.90
CA THR A 11 -20.17 -20.70 -9.38
C THR A 11 -19.97 -19.25 -8.94
N LEU A 12 -21.01 -18.41 -9.01
CA LEU A 12 -20.99 -17.04 -8.51
C LEU A 12 -20.80 -17.00 -6.98
N LYS A 13 -21.54 -17.83 -6.25
CA LYS A 13 -21.47 -17.96 -4.80
C LYS A 13 -20.05 -18.28 -4.32
N GLU A 14 -19.42 -19.27 -4.92
CA GLU A 14 -18.06 -19.68 -4.59
C GLU A 14 -17.02 -18.64 -4.98
N PHE A 15 -17.19 -17.95 -6.11
CA PHE A 15 -16.33 -16.83 -6.50
C PHE A 15 -16.39 -15.67 -5.49
N LEU A 16 -17.60 -15.27 -5.09
CA LEU A 16 -17.80 -14.21 -4.09
C LEU A 16 -17.21 -14.61 -2.74
N ARG A 17 -17.41 -15.86 -2.29
CA ARG A 17 -16.82 -16.39 -1.06
C ARG A 17 -15.30 -16.23 -1.06
N LYS A 18 -14.61 -16.73 -2.08
CA LYS A 18 -13.15 -16.64 -2.20
C LYS A 18 -12.65 -15.19 -2.19
N ARG A 19 -13.39 -14.27 -2.82
CA ARG A 19 -13.02 -12.85 -2.88
C ARG A 19 -13.15 -12.16 -1.52
N VAL A 20 -14.24 -12.42 -0.80
CA VAL A 20 -14.47 -11.88 0.56
C VAL A 20 -13.50 -12.51 1.56
N GLU A 21 -13.19 -13.80 1.44
CA GLU A 21 -12.19 -14.48 2.28
C GLU A 21 -10.80 -13.88 2.12
N SER A 22 -10.40 -13.58 0.88
CA SER A 22 -9.10 -12.97 0.58
C SER A 22 -9.02 -11.50 1.01
N HIS A 23 -10.17 -10.81 1.13
CA HIS A 23 -10.24 -9.39 1.49
C HIS A 23 -11.42 -9.13 2.46
N PRO A 24 -11.28 -9.48 3.75
CA PRO A 24 -12.33 -9.26 4.73
C PRO A 24 -12.75 -7.78 4.79
N GLY A 25 -14.05 -7.49 4.72
CA GLY A 25 -14.58 -6.12 4.71
C GLY A 25 -14.49 -5.43 3.35
N ILE A 26 -14.36 -6.19 2.25
CA ILE A 26 -14.40 -5.63 0.90
C ILE A 26 -15.73 -4.92 0.65
N SER A 27 -15.68 -3.70 0.08
CA SER A 27 -16.89 -2.96 -0.27
C SER A 27 -17.62 -3.58 -1.47
N ILE A 28 -18.95 -3.49 -1.51
CA ILE A 28 -19.77 -3.98 -2.63
C ILE A 28 -19.31 -3.35 -3.95
N GLN A 29 -18.93 -2.07 -3.95
CA GLN A 29 -18.40 -1.39 -5.14
C GLN A 29 -17.06 -1.97 -5.63
N LYS A 30 -16.20 -2.48 -4.74
CA LYS A 30 -14.98 -3.18 -5.17
C LYS A 30 -15.30 -4.58 -5.68
N LEU A 31 -16.28 -5.26 -5.05
CA LEU A 31 -16.76 -6.56 -5.53
C LEU A 31 -17.30 -6.49 -6.96
N THR A 32 -18.06 -5.44 -7.32
CA THR A 32 -18.55 -5.29 -8.71
C THR A 32 -17.42 -5.25 -9.73
N GLY A 33 -16.30 -4.58 -9.40
CA GLY A 33 -15.10 -4.58 -10.23
C GLY A 33 -14.50 -5.97 -10.46
N HIS A 34 -14.57 -6.86 -9.47
CA HIS A 34 -14.09 -8.24 -9.59
C HIS A 34 -15.00 -9.14 -10.43
N LEU A 35 -16.29 -8.82 -10.56
CA LEU A 35 -17.23 -9.62 -11.37
C LEU A 35 -16.94 -9.60 -12.86
N SER A 36 -16.17 -8.61 -13.33
CA SER A 36 -15.65 -8.58 -14.70
C SER A 36 -14.81 -9.82 -15.05
N GLN A 37 -14.27 -10.52 -14.04
CA GLN A 37 -13.43 -11.71 -14.20
C GLN A 37 -14.23 -13.01 -14.33
N LEU A 38 -15.57 -12.96 -14.18
CA LEU A 38 -16.41 -14.14 -14.30
C LEU A 38 -16.64 -14.54 -15.77
N PRO A 39 -16.89 -15.84 -16.05
CA PRO A 39 -17.34 -16.31 -17.35
C PRO A 39 -18.53 -15.51 -17.88
N VAL A 40 -18.59 -15.32 -19.20
CA VAL A 40 -19.58 -14.45 -19.86
C VAL A 40 -21.02 -14.89 -19.59
N GLU A 41 -21.25 -16.18 -19.38
CA GLU A 41 -22.53 -16.79 -19.09
C GLU A 41 -23.08 -16.30 -17.73
N ILE A 42 -22.20 -16.19 -16.73
CA ILE A 42 -22.56 -15.69 -15.40
C ILE A 42 -22.76 -14.17 -15.44
N ARG A 43 -21.90 -13.45 -16.17
CA ARG A 43 -22.01 -11.99 -16.33
C ARG A 43 -23.30 -11.56 -17.04
N LYS A 44 -23.80 -12.35 -17.99
CA LYS A 44 -25.10 -12.11 -18.63
C LYS A 44 -26.29 -12.34 -17.69
N THR A 45 -26.14 -13.23 -16.71
CA THR A 45 -27.21 -13.60 -15.78
C THR A 45 -27.32 -12.64 -14.60
N TYR A 46 -26.18 -12.08 -14.15
CA TYR A 46 -26.10 -11.23 -12.95
C TYR A 46 -25.59 -9.84 -13.31
N PRO A 47 -26.41 -8.78 -13.13
CA PRO A 47 -26.00 -7.40 -13.41
C PRO A 47 -24.82 -6.95 -12.55
N HIS A 48 -24.00 -6.04 -13.10
CA HIS A 48 -22.78 -5.53 -12.46
C HIS A 48 -23.00 -4.30 -11.57
N ASP A 49 -24.24 -3.93 -11.28
CA ASP A 49 -24.55 -2.80 -10.41
C ASP A 49 -24.52 -3.19 -8.93
N THR A 50 -24.25 -2.21 -8.06
CA THR A 50 -24.11 -2.43 -6.62
C THR A 50 -25.39 -2.97 -5.96
N ASN A 51 -26.57 -2.63 -6.46
CA ASN A 51 -27.84 -3.06 -5.89
C ASN A 51 -28.14 -4.53 -6.22
N SER A 52 -27.85 -4.95 -7.46
CA SER A 52 -27.97 -6.34 -7.90
C SER A 52 -27.02 -7.25 -7.10
N ILE A 53 -25.79 -6.81 -6.86
CA ILE A 53 -24.83 -7.58 -6.05
C ILE A 53 -25.24 -7.63 -4.59
N ARG A 54 -25.75 -6.53 -4.03
CA ARG A 54 -26.35 -6.54 -2.69
C ARG A 54 -27.45 -7.60 -2.59
N ARG A 55 -28.40 -7.61 -3.53
CA ARG A 55 -29.49 -8.61 -3.57
C ARG A 55 -28.97 -10.03 -3.68
N VAL A 56 -27.92 -10.28 -4.45
CA VAL A 56 -27.30 -11.62 -4.55
C VAL A 56 -26.65 -12.03 -3.22
N LEU A 57 -25.94 -11.13 -2.55
CA LEU A 57 -25.32 -11.42 -1.24
C LEU A 57 -26.38 -11.70 -0.17
N GLU A 58 -27.47 -10.94 -0.17
CA GLU A 58 -28.62 -11.11 0.72
C GLU A 58 -29.37 -12.45 0.51
N GLN A 59 -29.21 -13.08 -0.65
CA GLN A 59 -29.74 -14.44 -0.90
C GLN A 59 -28.94 -15.55 -0.21
N PHE A 60 -27.76 -15.25 0.36
CA PHE A 60 -26.91 -16.22 1.05
C PHE A 60 -26.47 -15.71 2.44
N PRO A 61 -27.42 -15.40 3.35
CA PRO A 61 -27.12 -14.86 4.67
C PRO A 61 -26.31 -15.83 5.54
N GLU A 62 -26.32 -17.13 5.21
CA GLU A 62 -25.51 -18.15 5.87
C GLU A 62 -24.01 -18.04 5.55
N ILE A 63 -23.64 -17.27 4.54
CA ILE A 63 -22.23 -17.06 4.12
C ILE A 63 -21.83 -15.60 4.18
N PHE A 64 -22.71 -14.67 3.84
CA PHE A 64 -22.36 -13.24 3.76
C PHE A 64 -23.16 -12.41 4.74
N VAL A 65 -22.47 -11.50 5.42
CA VAL A 65 -23.07 -10.42 6.21
C VAL A 65 -22.56 -9.09 5.69
N ILE A 66 -23.49 -8.19 5.38
CA ILE A 66 -23.17 -6.82 4.96
C ILE A 66 -23.17 -5.95 6.22
N ARG A 67 -22.05 -5.28 6.53
CA ARG A 67 -21.87 -4.36 7.66
C ARG A 67 -21.39 -3.00 7.18
N ASN A 68 -21.51 -1.98 8.02
CA ASN A 68 -20.85 -0.67 7.88
C ASN A 68 -20.91 -0.07 6.47
N HIS A 69 -22.11 0.29 6.00
CA HIS A 69 -22.30 0.94 4.70
C HIS A 69 -21.61 0.19 3.54
N ASP A 70 -21.98 -1.08 3.35
CA ASP A 70 -21.65 -1.90 2.17
C ASP A 70 -20.32 -2.65 2.21
N GLN A 71 -19.79 -2.92 3.40
CA GLN A 71 -18.69 -3.86 3.57
C GLN A 71 -19.23 -5.28 3.73
N VAL A 72 -18.68 -6.21 2.95
CA VAL A 72 -19.11 -7.61 2.95
C VAL A 72 -18.13 -8.43 3.78
N HIS A 73 -18.67 -9.21 4.71
CA HIS A 73 -17.94 -10.13 5.57
C HIS A 73 -18.47 -11.55 5.39
N LEU A 74 -17.63 -12.55 5.71
CA LEU A 74 -18.10 -13.92 5.86
C LEU A 74 -18.81 -14.10 7.20
N THR A 75 -19.95 -14.78 7.19
CA THR A 75 -20.59 -15.29 8.39
C THR A 75 -19.65 -16.33 8.99
N THR A 76 -18.90 -15.96 10.03
CA THR A 76 -18.23 -16.96 10.86
C THR A 76 -19.33 -17.81 11.45
N SER A 77 -19.34 -19.10 11.11
CA SER A 77 -20.19 -20.08 11.78
C SER A 77 -19.68 -20.21 13.22
N GLU A 78 -19.96 -19.21 14.06
CA GLU A 78 -19.92 -19.38 15.48
C GLU A 78 -20.94 -20.48 15.76
N SER A 79 -20.40 -21.64 16.13
CA SER A 79 -21.17 -22.83 16.49
C SER A 79 -22.40 -22.40 17.26
N SER A 80 -23.59 -22.74 16.78
CA SER A 80 -24.88 -22.47 17.40
C SER A 80 -25.00 -23.21 18.74
N GLY A 81 -24.17 -22.84 19.71
CA GLY A 81 -24.18 -23.25 21.08
C GLY A 81 -25.38 -22.61 21.74
N LYS A 82 -26.46 -23.38 21.78
CA LYS A 82 -27.64 -23.19 22.64
C LYS A 82 -27.20 -22.60 24.00
N PRO A 83 -27.73 -21.46 24.46
CA PRO A 83 -27.28 -20.84 25.70
C PRO A 83 -27.70 -21.73 26.87
N LYS A 84 -26.73 -22.44 27.45
CA LYS A 84 -26.94 -23.25 28.64
C LYS A 84 -25.94 -22.84 29.70
N GLY A 85 -26.47 -22.18 30.73
CA GLY A 85 -25.97 -22.26 32.10
C GLY A 85 -24.70 -21.48 32.40
N ALA A 86 -24.85 -20.54 33.34
CA ALA A 86 -23.76 -19.95 34.09
C ALA A 86 -22.69 -20.96 34.49
N SER A 87 -21.44 -20.72 34.08
CA SER A 87 -20.29 -21.17 34.85
C SER A 87 -19.18 -20.13 34.71
N SER A 88 -18.92 -19.47 35.83
CA SER A 88 -17.73 -18.69 36.12
C SER A 88 -16.46 -19.45 35.76
N PHE A 89 -15.77 -19.01 34.71
CA PHE A 89 -14.38 -19.38 34.48
C PHE A 89 -13.52 -18.12 34.49
N ALA A 90 -12.83 -17.94 35.61
CA ALA A 90 -11.72 -17.04 35.76
C ALA A 90 -10.56 -17.57 34.91
N GLY A 91 -10.26 -16.88 33.80
CA GLY A 91 -9.16 -17.21 32.91
C GLY A 91 -8.64 -15.95 32.23
N GLY A 92 -7.50 -15.46 32.72
CA GLY A 92 -6.68 -14.33 32.23
C GLY A 92 -7.15 -13.64 30.94
N SER A 93 -8.13 -12.75 31.08
CA SER A 93 -8.56 -11.84 30.03
C SER A 93 -7.43 -10.85 29.77
N LYS A 94 -6.88 -10.84 28.55
CA LYS A 94 -6.14 -9.68 28.05
C LYS A 94 -7.13 -8.53 28.07
N ASP A 95 -7.07 -7.68 29.10
CA ASP A 95 -7.93 -6.52 29.28
C ASP A 95 -7.96 -5.67 28.01
N GLN A 96 -8.95 -5.96 27.18
CA GLN A 96 -9.24 -5.21 25.99
C GLN A 96 -9.98 -3.98 26.50
N THR A 97 -9.23 -2.92 26.84
CA THR A 97 -9.80 -1.66 27.29
C THR A 97 -10.80 -1.16 26.23
N THR A 98 -12.09 -1.27 26.52
CA THR A 98 -13.20 -0.93 25.62
C THR A 98 -13.56 0.55 25.66
N SER A 99 -13.19 1.24 26.73
CA SER A 99 -13.47 2.67 26.92
C SER A 99 -12.35 3.38 27.67
N LEU A 100 -12.13 4.64 27.32
CA LEU A 100 -11.24 5.57 28.00
C LEU A 100 -12.11 6.67 28.60
N THR A 101 -11.98 6.94 29.90
CA THR A 101 -12.79 7.96 30.58
C THR A 101 -11.87 8.94 31.30
N GLY A 102 -12.07 10.24 31.06
CA GLY A 102 -11.29 11.30 31.70
C GLY A 102 -9.80 11.29 31.36
N VAL A 103 -9.42 10.69 30.23
CA VAL A 103 -8.00 10.57 29.88
C VAL A 103 -7.47 11.89 29.34
N LYS A 104 -6.25 12.25 29.74
CA LYS A 104 -5.58 13.46 29.27
C LYS A 104 -4.86 13.17 27.96
N GLY A 105 -5.02 14.06 26.99
CA GLY A 105 -4.34 14.00 25.71
C GLY A 105 -3.87 15.37 25.23
N LYS A 106 -3.12 15.37 24.13
CA LYS A 106 -2.70 16.60 23.44
C LYS A 106 -3.21 16.60 22.01
N VAL A 107 -3.80 17.70 21.57
CA VAL A 107 -4.24 17.86 20.18
C VAL A 107 -3.00 17.90 19.29
N TYR A 108 -2.92 17.07 18.25
CA TYR A 108 -1.77 17.05 17.34
C TYR A 108 -2.15 17.22 15.86
N ARG A 109 -3.44 17.07 15.52
CA ARG A 109 -4.02 17.45 14.23
C ARG A 109 -5.38 18.07 14.44
N LEU A 110 -5.67 19.12 13.70
CA LEU A 110 -6.93 19.84 13.78
C LEU A 110 -7.41 20.21 12.38
N PHE A 111 -8.68 19.95 12.12
CA PHE A 111 -9.42 20.34 10.91
C PHE A 111 -10.66 21.12 11.35
N GLU A 112 -11.41 21.66 10.39
CA GLU A 112 -12.59 22.49 10.68
C GLU A 112 -13.68 21.74 11.46
N THR A 113 -13.96 20.48 11.10
CA THR A 113 -15.07 19.68 11.64
C THR A 113 -14.63 18.51 12.53
N TYR A 114 -13.34 18.21 12.58
CA TYR A 114 -12.79 17.12 13.39
C TYR A 114 -11.32 17.32 13.73
N GLY A 115 -10.80 16.55 14.69
CA GLY A 115 -9.41 16.59 15.10
C GLY A 115 -8.92 15.25 15.63
N PHE A 116 -7.64 15.23 16.01
CA PHE A 116 -6.99 14.08 16.62
C PHE A 116 -6.18 14.49 17.84
N ALA A 117 -6.34 13.74 18.92
CA ALA A 117 -5.57 13.89 20.15
C ALA A 117 -4.71 12.64 20.39
N SER A 118 -3.49 12.85 20.87
CA SER A 118 -2.61 11.78 21.33
C SER A 118 -2.82 11.57 22.83
N VAL A 119 -3.03 10.32 23.24
CA VAL A 119 -3.18 9.92 24.64
C VAL A 119 -1.99 9.01 24.95
N GLN A 120 -1.25 9.31 26.01
CA GLN A 120 -0.07 8.51 26.40
C GLN A 120 -0.41 7.47 27.49
N HIS A 121 -1.39 7.77 28.34
CA HIS A 121 -1.82 6.92 29.45
C HIS A 121 -3.36 6.86 29.50
N PRO A 122 -3.99 5.70 29.74
CA PRO A 122 -3.41 4.41 30.13
C PRO A 122 -2.77 3.62 28.97
N ILE A 123 -3.06 4.00 27.72
CA ILE A 123 -2.52 3.38 26.52
C ILE A 123 -2.05 4.45 25.54
N ASN A 124 -0.88 4.22 24.93
CA ASN A 124 -0.34 5.11 23.90
C ASN A 124 -1.16 4.94 22.61
N THR A 125 -2.07 5.87 22.34
CA THR A 125 -3.01 5.78 21.22
C THR A 125 -3.40 7.15 20.68
N CYS A 126 -4.06 7.14 19.52
CA CYS A 126 -4.66 8.30 18.90
C CYS A 126 -6.18 8.20 19.01
N VAL A 127 -6.81 9.29 19.43
CA VAL A 127 -8.25 9.40 19.51
C VAL A 127 -8.75 10.41 18.48
N TYR A 128 -9.66 9.98 17.64
CA TYR A 128 -10.42 10.85 16.74
C TYR A 128 -11.53 11.55 17.50
N PHE A 129 -11.72 12.84 17.30
CA PHE A 129 -12.87 13.57 17.84
C PHE A 129 -13.52 14.44 16.78
N SER A 130 -14.84 14.56 16.86
CA SER A 130 -15.64 15.42 15.99
C SER A 130 -15.92 16.77 16.66
N LEU A 131 -16.36 17.75 15.87
CA LEU A 131 -16.86 19.03 16.39
C LEU A 131 -17.95 18.85 17.45
N HIS A 132 -18.88 17.89 17.25
CA HIS A 132 -19.99 17.65 18.16
C HIS A 132 -19.56 17.08 19.52
N SER A 133 -18.46 16.33 19.55
CA SER A 133 -17.88 15.82 20.81
C SER A 133 -17.08 16.89 21.57
N PHE A 134 -16.69 17.99 20.92
CA PHE A 134 -15.86 19.03 21.53
C PHE A 134 -16.72 20.10 22.22
N GLU A 135 -16.52 20.28 23.53
CA GLU A 135 -17.25 21.23 24.38
C GLU A 135 -18.77 21.18 24.13
N ASN A 136 -19.31 19.96 24.02
CA ASN A 136 -20.72 19.67 23.74
C ASN A 136 -21.25 20.31 22.44
N GLY A 137 -20.40 20.50 21.43
CA GLY A 137 -20.79 21.05 20.14
C GLY A 137 -21.13 22.54 20.17
N GLN A 138 -20.67 23.29 21.17
CA GLN A 138 -20.94 24.74 21.28
C GLN A 138 -20.28 25.60 20.19
N HIS A 139 -19.35 25.03 19.42
CA HIS A 139 -18.58 25.75 18.41
C HIS A 139 -19.07 25.42 17.00
N SER A 140 -19.05 26.41 16.11
CA SER A 140 -19.34 26.24 14.69
C SER A 140 -18.17 25.61 13.91
N SER A 141 -16.95 25.79 14.39
CA SER A 141 -15.73 25.21 13.82
C SER A 141 -14.68 25.01 14.92
N LEU A 142 -13.91 23.93 14.81
CA LEU A 142 -12.81 23.68 15.74
C LEU A 142 -11.69 24.70 15.60
N LEU A 143 -11.45 25.21 14.38
CA LEU A 143 -10.41 26.21 14.13
C LEU A 143 -10.80 27.57 14.72
N SER A 144 -12.08 27.95 14.68
CA SER A 144 -12.58 29.20 15.28
C SER A 144 -12.82 29.09 16.78
N SER A 145 -12.86 27.88 17.34
CA SER A 145 -13.01 27.69 18.79
C SER A 145 -11.81 28.24 19.57
N GLY A 146 -10.67 28.44 18.93
CA GLY A 146 -9.41 28.81 19.58
C GLY A 146 -8.63 27.60 20.13
N LEU A 147 -9.00 26.37 19.75
CA LEU A 147 -8.25 25.16 20.10
C LEU A 147 -6.96 25.11 19.28
N GLN A 148 -5.81 24.94 19.93
CA GLN A 148 -4.51 24.94 19.26
C GLN A 148 -3.85 23.55 19.24
N LEU A 149 -2.93 23.36 18.28
CA LEU A 149 -2.07 22.18 18.28
C LEU A 149 -1.15 22.22 19.52
N GLY A 150 -1.00 21.10 20.20
CA GLY A 150 -0.27 20.94 21.46
C GLY A 150 -1.10 21.19 22.71
N GLU A 151 -2.31 21.76 22.57
CA GLU A 151 -3.19 22.07 23.70
C GLU A 151 -3.66 20.79 24.41
N GLY A 152 -3.69 20.85 25.75
CA GLY A 152 -4.12 19.75 26.60
C GLY A 152 -5.63 19.63 26.66
N VAL A 153 -6.14 18.44 26.39
CA VAL A 153 -7.57 18.12 26.44
C VAL A 153 -7.82 16.93 27.39
N VAL A 154 -8.97 16.93 28.03
CA VAL A 154 -9.52 15.74 28.69
C VAL A 154 -10.56 15.16 27.75
N LEU A 155 -10.52 13.86 27.52
CA LEU A 155 -11.45 13.17 26.64
C LEU A 155 -11.99 11.89 27.25
N ASP A 156 -13.24 11.59 26.89
CA ASP A 156 -13.84 10.27 27.01
C ASP A 156 -13.90 9.68 25.60
N ALA A 157 -13.53 8.42 25.45
CA ALA A 157 -13.50 7.74 24.16
C ALA A 157 -13.95 6.29 24.26
N GLU A 158 -14.57 5.82 23.19
CA GLU A 158 -15.01 4.44 23.01
C GLU A 158 -14.29 3.83 21.82
N VAL A 159 -14.26 2.50 21.73
CA VAL A 159 -13.72 1.82 20.55
C VAL A 159 -14.50 2.28 19.31
N GLY A 160 -13.77 2.87 18.36
CA GLY A 160 -14.32 3.27 17.07
C GLY A 160 -14.73 2.04 16.26
N PRO A 161 -15.53 2.23 15.20
CA PRO A 161 -15.95 1.11 14.37
C PRO A 161 -14.71 0.44 13.73
N ASN A 162 -14.74 -0.89 13.68
CA ASN A 162 -13.58 -1.74 13.33
C ASN A 162 -13.08 -1.56 11.89
N ASP A 163 -13.82 -0.83 11.06
CA ASP A 163 -13.51 -0.51 9.68
C ASP A 163 -12.57 0.70 9.52
N LEU A 164 -12.39 1.48 10.59
CA LEU A 164 -11.50 2.63 10.57
C LEU A 164 -10.14 2.28 11.14
N LYS A 165 -9.10 2.88 10.55
CA LYS A 165 -7.71 2.77 11.05
C LYS A 165 -7.54 3.32 12.47
N ILE A 166 -8.50 4.11 12.96
CA ILE A 166 -8.47 4.73 14.27
C ILE A 166 -9.23 3.85 15.25
N LYS A 167 -8.54 3.40 16.31
CA LYS A 167 -9.10 2.49 17.30
C LYS A 167 -10.11 3.15 18.24
N PHE A 168 -9.99 4.44 18.52
CA PHE A 168 -10.82 5.15 19.50
C PHE A 168 -11.47 6.40 18.93
N ARG A 169 -12.75 6.59 19.24
CA ARG A 169 -13.53 7.78 18.93
C ARG A 169 -13.95 8.46 20.23
N ALA A 170 -13.64 9.74 20.37
CA ALA A 170 -14.05 10.52 21.51
C ALA A 170 -15.57 10.74 21.50
N SER A 171 -16.22 10.46 22.62
CA SER A 171 -17.60 10.84 22.91
C SER A 171 -17.67 12.24 23.51
N ARG A 172 -16.65 12.65 24.28
CA ARG A 172 -16.52 13.98 24.87
C ARG A 172 -15.09 14.47 24.83
N VAL A 173 -14.88 15.75 24.52
CA VAL A 173 -13.59 16.43 24.57
C VAL A 173 -13.78 17.79 25.21
N THR A 174 -13.01 18.08 26.25
CA THR A 174 -13.04 19.34 26.99
C THR A 174 -11.63 19.87 27.18
N ARG A 175 -11.42 21.18 27.03
CA ARG A 175 -10.12 21.78 27.35
C ARG A 175 -9.81 21.64 28.82
N ILE A 176 -8.52 21.49 29.13
CA ILE A 176 -8.03 21.62 30.51
C ILE A 176 -8.02 23.11 30.85
N LYS A 177 -9.14 23.65 31.35
CA LYS A 177 -9.23 25.02 31.87
C LYS A 177 -8.42 25.09 33.17
N GLY A 178 -7.39 25.93 33.23
CA GLY A 178 -6.79 26.32 34.51
C GLY A 178 -5.82 25.32 35.14
N GLY A 179 -4.94 24.72 34.35
CA GLY A 179 -3.65 24.32 34.92
C GLY A 179 -2.82 25.57 35.18
N ASN A 180 -2.92 26.16 36.38
CA ASN A 180 -1.81 26.90 36.97
C ASN A 180 -0.64 25.92 37.08
N VAL A 181 0.07 25.70 35.97
CA VAL A 181 1.43 25.19 36.03
C VAL A 181 2.16 26.25 36.83
N ALA A 182 2.51 25.90 38.06
CA ALA A 182 3.36 26.70 38.90
C ALA A 182 4.50 27.26 38.05
N THR A 183 4.56 28.58 38.02
CA THR A 183 5.67 29.39 37.56
C THR A 183 6.97 28.73 38.04
N PRO A 184 7.90 28.29 37.16
CA PRO A 184 9.29 28.54 37.45
C PRO A 184 9.44 30.06 37.28
N SER A 185 9.37 30.78 38.40
CA SER A 185 9.75 32.20 38.42
C SER A 185 11.15 32.34 37.83
N ASP A 186 11.33 33.40 37.06
CA ASP A 186 12.57 33.86 36.43
C ASP A 186 13.06 33.12 35.19
N LEU A 187 12.24 33.09 34.13
CA LEU A 187 12.74 33.45 32.80
C LEU A 187 11.58 34.00 31.96
N SER A 188 11.67 35.27 31.58
CA SER A 188 10.90 35.91 30.51
C SER A 188 10.86 35.02 29.27
N SER A 189 9.85 34.14 29.18
CA SER A 189 9.67 33.25 28.05
C SER A 189 8.71 33.95 27.09
N PRO A 190 9.18 34.32 25.89
CA PRO A 190 8.37 35.01 24.90
C PRO A 190 7.15 34.15 24.53
N ALA A 191 6.05 34.82 24.12
CA ALA A 191 4.85 34.21 23.55
C ALA A 191 5.20 32.96 22.72
N PRO A 192 4.37 31.88 22.72
CA PRO A 192 4.69 30.63 22.04
C PRO A 192 5.03 30.97 20.60
N GLN A 193 6.33 31.04 20.34
CA GLN A 193 6.84 31.33 19.02
C GLN A 193 6.45 30.07 18.29
N THR A 194 5.40 30.19 17.47
CA THR A 194 5.14 29.30 16.35
C THR A 194 6.49 29.15 15.70
N SER A 195 7.21 28.09 16.06
CA SER A 195 8.63 28.00 15.80
C SER A 195 8.65 27.89 14.29
N ALA A 196 8.97 29.01 13.64
CA ALA A 196 8.84 29.13 12.21
C ALA A 196 9.57 27.92 11.66
N LEU A 197 8.83 27.00 11.03
CA LEU A 197 9.37 25.71 10.63
C LEU A 197 10.58 26.04 9.76
N THR A 198 11.77 25.81 10.29
CA THR A 198 13.00 26.13 9.59
C THR A 198 13.14 25.11 8.47
N SER A 199 13.63 25.57 7.32
CA SER A 199 13.94 24.68 6.21
C SER A 199 14.86 23.56 6.69
N LEU A 200 14.58 22.35 6.23
CA LEU A 200 15.41 21.19 6.44
C LEU A 200 16.60 21.27 5.49
N VAL A 201 17.80 21.24 6.04
CA VAL A 201 19.05 21.21 5.27
C VAL A 201 19.73 19.87 5.48
N ASN A 202 20.18 19.26 4.37
CA ASN A 202 20.98 18.04 4.31
C ASN A 202 20.37 16.88 5.12
N ARG A 203 19.07 16.65 4.96
CA ARG A 203 18.34 15.56 5.63
C ARG A 203 18.34 14.30 4.80
N THR A 204 18.41 13.17 5.49
CA THR A 204 18.32 11.84 4.87
C THR A 204 16.95 11.24 5.15
N GLY A 205 16.39 10.58 4.13
CA GLY A 205 15.17 9.80 4.25
C GLY A 205 15.11 8.66 3.25
N VAL A 206 14.06 7.86 3.36
CA VAL A 206 13.83 6.68 2.52
C VAL A 206 12.59 6.93 1.64
N ILE A 207 12.67 6.60 0.34
CA ILE A 207 11.49 6.68 -0.54
C ILE A 207 10.42 5.72 -0.04
N GLU A 208 9.29 6.25 0.41
CA GLU A 208 8.14 5.47 0.91
C GLU A 208 7.19 5.11 -0.23
N THR A 209 6.88 6.07 -1.10
CA THR A 209 5.99 5.85 -2.25
C THR A 209 6.49 6.61 -3.46
N LEU A 210 6.31 6.00 -4.62
CA LEU A 210 6.79 6.51 -5.90
C LEU A 210 5.68 6.36 -6.94
N LYS A 211 5.40 7.45 -7.65
CA LYS A 211 4.54 7.53 -8.83
C LYS A 211 5.34 8.11 -9.98
N ASP A 212 4.76 8.17 -11.17
CA ASP A 212 5.48 8.55 -12.39
C ASP A 212 6.09 9.96 -12.29
N GLU A 213 5.33 10.93 -11.75
CA GLU A 213 5.73 12.35 -11.68
C GLU A 213 6.16 12.81 -10.29
N PHE A 214 5.89 12.04 -9.24
CA PHE A 214 6.20 12.45 -7.87
C PHE A 214 6.39 11.28 -6.91
N GLY A 215 6.97 11.57 -5.74
CA GLY A 215 7.12 10.61 -4.66
C GLY A 215 7.08 11.25 -3.28
N PHE A 216 7.15 10.39 -2.27
CA PHE A 216 7.24 10.78 -0.87
C PHE A 216 8.43 10.10 -0.21
N ILE A 217 9.18 10.89 0.56
CA ILE A 217 10.34 10.45 1.35
C ILE A 217 9.93 10.48 2.81
N LYS A 218 10.09 9.36 3.50
CA LYS A 218 9.91 9.27 4.95
C LYS A 218 11.24 9.60 5.63
N LEU A 219 11.22 10.58 6.54
CA LEU A 219 12.41 10.98 7.30
C LEU A 219 12.73 9.89 8.35
N GLU A 220 14.01 9.58 8.57
CA GLU A 220 14.39 8.46 9.45
C GLU A 220 14.07 8.69 10.94
N LYS A 221 14.14 9.94 11.41
CA LYS A 221 14.00 10.30 12.83
C LYS A 221 12.60 10.77 13.22
N GLU A 222 11.78 11.10 12.22
CA GLU A 222 10.52 11.82 12.41
C GLU A 222 9.42 11.07 11.64
N ASN A 223 8.21 10.97 12.19
CA ASN A 223 7.04 10.45 11.46
C ASN A 223 6.50 11.47 10.44
N GLU A 224 7.42 12.19 9.81
CA GLU A 224 7.17 13.25 8.85
C GLU A 224 7.56 12.77 7.46
N CYS A 225 6.92 13.34 6.45
CA CYS A 225 7.17 13.00 5.05
C CYS A 225 7.47 14.27 4.26
N ALA A 226 8.43 14.15 3.34
CA ALA A 226 8.74 15.15 2.34
C ALA A 226 8.17 14.72 0.98
N PHE A 227 7.53 15.64 0.29
CA PHE A 227 7.05 15.46 -1.08
C PHE A 227 8.13 15.92 -2.06
N PHE A 228 8.33 15.17 -3.13
CA PHE A 228 9.23 15.55 -4.22
C PHE A 228 8.59 15.30 -5.59
N HIS A 229 8.91 16.15 -6.56
CA HIS A 229 8.51 16.06 -7.97
C HIS A 229 9.64 15.48 -8.82
N ALA A 230 9.30 14.89 -9.97
CA ALA A 230 10.26 14.34 -10.92
C ALA A 230 11.31 15.37 -11.38
N ASP A 231 10.92 16.64 -11.50
CA ASP A 231 11.82 17.73 -11.91
C ASP A 231 13.00 17.94 -10.95
N GLN A 232 12.84 17.61 -9.67
CA GLN A 232 13.93 17.74 -8.69
C GLN A 232 14.98 16.65 -8.90
N ILE A 233 14.54 15.45 -9.29
CA ILE A 233 15.42 14.33 -9.67
C ILE A 233 16.08 14.62 -11.03
N ALA A 234 15.31 15.11 -12.01
CA ALA A 234 15.84 15.49 -13.32
C ALA A 234 16.93 16.58 -13.20
N ARG A 235 16.71 17.59 -12.35
CA ARG A 235 17.73 18.61 -12.04
C ARG A 235 18.99 18.02 -11.41
N HIS A 236 18.84 17.08 -10.48
CA HIS A 236 19.97 16.40 -9.84
C HIS A 236 20.78 15.55 -10.84
N LEU A 237 20.10 14.76 -11.68
CA LEU A 237 20.72 13.87 -12.68
C LEU A 237 21.14 14.57 -13.97
N ARG A 238 20.76 15.84 -14.16
CA ARG A 238 20.98 16.64 -15.38
C ARG A 238 20.49 15.95 -16.66
N THR A 239 19.48 15.10 -16.54
CA THR A 239 18.94 14.27 -17.62
C THR A 239 17.43 14.23 -17.53
N ALA A 240 16.74 14.18 -18.67
CA ALA A 240 15.29 13.98 -18.70
C ALA A 240 14.94 12.62 -18.08
N VAL A 241 13.99 12.63 -17.14
CA VAL A 241 13.54 11.43 -16.43
C VAL A 241 12.24 10.95 -17.09
N PRO A 242 12.23 9.80 -17.80
CA PRO A 242 11.02 9.31 -18.47
C PRO A 242 9.91 8.95 -17.48
N ALA A 243 10.25 8.26 -16.37
CA ALA A 243 9.36 8.05 -15.23
C ALA A 243 10.18 7.75 -13.98
N LEU A 244 9.78 8.28 -12.81
CA LEU A 244 10.51 8.08 -11.56
C LEU A 244 10.75 6.59 -11.20
N PRO A 245 9.76 5.66 -11.35
CA PRO A 245 9.97 4.25 -11.03
C PRO A 245 10.99 3.50 -11.92
N GLU A 246 11.46 4.13 -13.00
CA GLU A 246 12.52 3.56 -13.83
C GLU A 246 13.93 3.85 -13.29
N ILE A 247 14.07 4.93 -12.52
CA ILE A 247 15.35 5.41 -12.00
C ILE A 247 15.49 5.15 -10.50
N LEU A 248 14.37 5.23 -9.76
CA LEU A 248 14.32 5.08 -8.32
C LEU A 248 13.45 3.88 -7.91
N ALA A 249 13.73 3.33 -6.74
CA ALA A 249 12.93 2.31 -6.10
C ALA A 249 12.44 2.77 -4.72
N VAL A 250 11.26 2.28 -4.32
CA VAL A 250 10.81 2.37 -2.93
C VAL A 250 11.84 1.65 -2.05
N GLY A 251 12.32 2.33 -1.01
CA GLY A 251 13.42 1.86 -0.16
C GLY A 251 14.77 2.55 -0.42
N ASP A 252 14.93 3.29 -1.52
CA ASP A 252 16.16 4.04 -1.78
C ASP A 252 16.35 5.16 -0.75
N LYS A 253 17.61 5.37 -0.34
CA LYS A 253 17.98 6.45 0.58
C LYS A 253 18.37 7.69 -0.20
N ILE A 254 17.76 8.82 0.15
CA ILE A 254 18.02 10.11 -0.48
C ILE A 254 18.43 11.11 0.58
N THR A 255 19.43 11.93 0.25
CA THR A 255 19.81 13.11 1.02
C THR A 255 19.36 14.37 0.28
N PHE A 256 18.64 15.27 0.98
CA PHE A 256 17.91 16.38 0.37
C PHE A 256 17.78 17.59 1.31
N ASP A 257 17.48 18.74 0.71
CA ASP A 257 16.96 19.93 1.40
C ASP A 257 15.45 20.03 1.16
N ALA A 258 14.71 20.57 2.13
CA ALA A 258 13.27 20.76 2.00
C ALA A 258 12.76 21.99 2.75
N ASP A 259 11.76 22.64 2.17
CA ASP A 259 11.04 23.75 2.78
C ASP A 259 9.71 23.29 3.37
N PRO A 260 9.16 24.01 4.37
CA PRO A 260 7.82 23.75 4.87
C PRO A 260 6.78 23.79 3.75
N ASN A 261 5.92 22.79 3.69
CA ASN A 261 4.89 22.71 2.69
C ASN A 261 3.78 23.72 2.98
N LYS A 262 3.78 24.83 2.24
CA LYS A 262 2.72 25.87 2.31
C LYS A 262 1.36 25.36 1.85
N LYS A 263 1.34 24.39 0.93
CA LYS A 263 0.13 23.75 0.42
C LYS A 263 -0.04 22.44 1.19
N THR A 264 -0.46 22.55 2.45
CA THR A 264 -0.60 21.46 3.40
C THR A 264 -1.54 20.37 2.88
N THR A 265 -1.03 19.49 2.02
CA THR A 265 -1.62 18.18 1.83
C THR A 265 -1.37 17.44 3.14
N ALA A 266 -2.40 16.80 3.70
CA ALA A 266 -2.34 16.16 5.02
C ALA A 266 -1.25 15.07 5.17
N ARG A 267 -0.55 14.75 4.08
CA ARG A 267 0.44 13.68 3.98
C ARG A 267 1.90 14.17 4.03
N ALA A 268 2.23 15.34 3.48
CA ALA A 268 3.62 15.82 3.42
C ALA A 268 3.76 17.20 4.06
N LYS A 269 4.55 17.26 5.14
CA LYS A 269 4.84 18.50 5.86
C LYS A 269 5.95 19.30 5.19
N TRP A 270 6.77 18.64 4.38
CA TRP A 270 7.94 19.23 3.71
C TRP A 270 7.83 19.07 2.20
N VAL A 271 8.38 20.02 1.45
CA VAL A 271 8.57 19.93 0.00
C VAL A 271 10.05 19.97 -0.29
N VAL A 272 10.56 18.92 -0.93
CA VAL A 272 11.96 18.83 -1.33
C VAL A 272 12.29 19.95 -2.30
N THR A 273 13.38 20.66 -2.04
CA THR A 273 13.88 21.76 -2.90
C THR A 273 15.07 21.30 -3.74
N THR A 274 16.00 20.59 -3.09
CA THR A 274 17.26 20.14 -3.68
C THR A 274 17.56 18.70 -3.25
N ILE A 275 18.07 17.90 -4.18
CA ILE A 275 18.53 16.54 -3.90
C ILE A 275 20.05 16.52 -4.06
N HIS A 276 20.75 16.03 -3.04
CA HIS A 276 22.22 16.02 -2.96
C HIS A 276 22.81 14.68 -3.34
N SER A 277 22.17 13.58 -2.93
CA SER A 277 22.61 12.23 -3.27
C SER A 277 21.48 11.22 -3.18
N ILE A 278 21.58 10.19 -4.01
CA ILE A 278 20.70 9.02 -3.98
C ILE A 278 21.60 7.80 -3.81
N THR A 279 21.46 7.11 -2.69
CA THR A 279 22.20 5.90 -2.38
C THR A 279 21.48 4.72 -3.04
N ASN A 280 22.24 3.74 -3.54
CA ASN A 280 21.74 2.57 -4.29
C ASN A 280 21.28 2.86 -5.72
N LEU A 281 21.62 4.01 -6.29
CA LEU A 281 21.55 4.13 -7.75
C LEU A 281 22.44 3.04 -8.36
N PRO A 282 21.92 2.20 -9.27
CA PRO A 282 22.80 1.37 -10.05
C PRO A 282 23.79 2.28 -10.77
N PRO A 283 25.02 1.80 -11.07
CA PRO A 283 25.91 2.48 -12.00
C PRO A 283 25.25 2.48 -13.38
N CYS A 284 24.32 3.41 -13.59
CA CYS A 284 23.65 3.64 -14.85
C CYS A 284 24.52 4.63 -15.60
N HIS A 285 25.23 4.15 -16.62
CA HIS A 285 25.78 4.88 -17.74
C HIS A 285 25.77 6.42 -17.61
N LEU A 286 26.61 6.99 -16.72
CA LEU A 286 27.04 8.36 -16.90
C LEU A 286 27.87 8.34 -18.19
N GLY A 287 27.29 8.83 -19.27
CA GLY A 287 27.89 8.80 -20.59
C GLY A 287 29.21 9.57 -20.61
N SER A 288 30.32 8.84 -20.54
CA SER A 288 31.62 9.24 -21.07
C SER A 288 32.54 8.03 -21.32
N GLU A 289 32.00 6.90 -21.79
CA GLU A 289 32.83 5.81 -22.31
C GLU A 289 32.65 5.71 -23.82
N THR A 290 33.74 5.98 -24.53
CA THR A 290 33.89 5.87 -25.98
C THR A 290 33.50 4.48 -26.48
N GLU A 291 32.90 4.44 -27.68
CA GLU A 291 32.31 3.27 -28.35
C GLU A 291 33.20 2.00 -28.39
N GLU A 292 34.51 2.11 -28.24
CA GLU A 292 35.44 0.98 -28.37
C GLU A 292 35.31 -0.12 -27.29
N LYS A 293 34.70 0.15 -26.13
CA LYS A 293 34.55 -0.87 -25.07
C LYS A 293 33.24 -1.66 -25.12
N LYS A 294 32.31 -1.33 -26.01
CA LYS A 294 31.01 -2.05 -26.10
C LYS A 294 31.12 -3.48 -26.65
N GLN A 295 32.22 -3.86 -27.29
CA GLN A 295 32.40 -5.22 -27.82
C GLN A 295 32.87 -6.27 -26.81
N ALA A 296 33.27 -5.89 -25.59
CA ALA A 296 33.78 -6.86 -24.61
C ALA A 296 32.70 -7.47 -23.68
N CYS A 297 31.50 -6.89 -23.57
CA CYS A 297 30.60 -7.21 -22.45
C CYS A 297 29.36 -8.06 -22.79
N LEU A 298 29.16 -8.52 -24.04
CA LEU A 298 27.99 -9.34 -24.41
C LEU A 298 28.32 -10.45 -25.42
N ARG A 299 29.01 -11.49 -24.93
CA ARG A 299 29.01 -12.82 -25.55
C ARG A 299 28.75 -13.89 -24.49
N ILE A 300 27.51 -13.96 -23.99
CA ILE A 300 27.01 -15.18 -23.35
C ILE A 300 26.52 -16.09 -24.49
N ARG A 301 27.41 -16.95 -24.98
CA ARG A 301 27.07 -17.99 -25.96
C ARG A 301 26.60 -19.22 -25.20
N VAL A 302 25.29 -19.45 -25.18
CA VAL A 302 24.71 -20.70 -24.65
C VAL A 302 24.99 -21.82 -25.65
N HIS A 303 26.03 -22.62 -25.41
CA HIS A 303 26.23 -23.87 -26.15
C HIS A 303 25.25 -24.92 -25.63
N ARG A 304 24.32 -25.31 -26.49
CA ARG A 304 23.45 -26.48 -26.29
C ARG A 304 24.28 -27.71 -26.68
N THR A 305 24.81 -28.45 -25.71
CA THR A 305 25.44 -29.74 -25.96
C THR A 305 24.34 -30.77 -26.24
N ALA A 306 24.16 -31.12 -27.50
CA ALA A 306 23.48 -32.35 -27.88
C ALA A 306 24.50 -33.49 -27.74
N SER A 307 24.36 -34.31 -26.71
CA SER A 307 25.07 -35.59 -26.64
C SER A 307 24.21 -36.66 -27.34
N THR A 308 24.59 -37.00 -28.57
CA THR A 308 24.16 -38.23 -29.22
C THR A 308 24.97 -39.37 -28.59
N GLN A 309 24.33 -40.25 -27.82
CA GLN A 309 24.91 -41.55 -27.47
C GLN A 309 23.96 -42.65 -27.95
N THR A 310 24.45 -43.38 -28.93
CA THR A 310 23.94 -44.65 -29.43
C THR A 310 24.27 -45.78 -28.45
N GLY A 311 23.22 -46.41 -27.92
CA GLY A 311 23.05 -47.85 -27.63
C GLY A 311 24.06 -48.63 -26.76
N GLN A 312 23.59 -49.18 -25.64
CA GLN A 312 23.40 -50.64 -25.44
C GLN A 312 22.72 -50.94 -24.08
N GLU A 313 21.93 -52.03 -24.04
CA GLU A 313 21.25 -52.68 -22.90
C GLU A 313 22.25 -53.05 -21.76
N ALA A 314 21.92 -53.30 -20.48
CA ALA A 314 20.74 -53.84 -19.82
C ALA A 314 20.77 -53.56 -18.29
N THR A 315 19.60 -53.76 -17.64
CA THR A 315 19.35 -54.20 -16.24
C THR A 315 19.66 -53.30 -15.02
N THR A 316 18.55 -52.78 -14.46
CA THR A 316 18.07 -52.76 -13.05
C THR A 316 18.81 -52.07 -11.88
N VAL A 317 17.97 -51.37 -11.10
CA VAL A 317 17.96 -51.00 -9.67
C VAL A 317 18.34 -49.55 -9.27
N ASP A 318 17.34 -48.94 -8.63
CA ASP A 318 17.26 -47.85 -7.66
C ASP A 318 17.53 -46.35 -7.96
N HIS A 319 16.62 -45.58 -7.36
CA HIS A 319 16.57 -44.13 -7.13
C HIS A 319 17.74 -43.63 -6.23
N PRO A 320 18.10 -42.31 -6.19
CA PRO A 320 17.14 -41.21 -6.11
C PRO A 320 17.49 -39.87 -6.81
N SER A 321 16.42 -39.10 -7.07
CA SER A 321 16.30 -37.64 -6.91
C SER A 321 17.55 -36.77 -7.14
N ARG A 322 17.84 -36.42 -8.41
CA ARG A 322 18.80 -35.36 -8.77
C ARG A 322 18.11 -33.99 -8.83
N ARG A 323 18.38 -33.15 -7.83
CA ARG A 323 18.16 -31.69 -7.94
C ARG A 323 19.21 -31.10 -8.87
N HIS A 324 18.78 -30.41 -9.92
CA HIS A 324 19.68 -29.59 -10.75
C HIS A 324 20.13 -28.37 -9.95
N ALA A 325 21.37 -28.37 -9.48
CA ALA A 325 22.03 -27.17 -8.95
C ALA A 325 22.66 -26.40 -10.12
N LEU A 326 22.17 -25.18 -10.37
CA LEU A 326 22.85 -24.20 -11.22
C LEU A 326 24.11 -23.72 -10.49
N LYS A 327 25.29 -24.10 -10.98
CA LYS A 327 26.59 -23.67 -10.45
C LYS A 327 27.11 -22.54 -11.34
N LEU A 328 27.06 -21.30 -10.86
CA LEU A 328 27.77 -20.17 -11.51
C LEU A 328 29.25 -20.25 -11.12
N HIS A 329 30.14 -20.31 -12.11
CA HIS A 329 31.57 -20.10 -11.92
C HIS A 329 31.93 -18.67 -12.33
N CYS A 330 32.39 -17.87 -11.37
CA CYS A 330 33.07 -16.60 -11.66
C CYS A 330 34.58 -16.86 -11.63
N PHE A 331 35.28 -16.59 -12.72
CA PHE A 331 36.74 -16.52 -12.74
C PHE A 331 37.18 -15.07 -12.46
N ARG A 332 38.04 -14.89 -11.46
CA ARG A 332 38.70 -13.61 -11.16
C ARG A 332 40.14 -13.70 -11.66
N HIS A 333 40.51 -12.82 -12.59
CA HIS A 333 41.90 -12.64 -13.00
C HIS A 333 42.69 -12.00 -11.85
N GLN A 334 43.95 -12.41 -11.76
CA GLN A 334 44.89 -12.28 -10.65
C GLN A 334 45.11 -10.85 -10.11
N GLY A 335 45.38 -10.77 -8.79
CA GLY A 335 46.51 -9.99 -8.27
C GLY A 335 46.24 -8.67 -7.54
N GLU A 336 45.44 -8.65 -6.46
CA GLU A 336 45.69 -7.82 -5.27
C GLU A 336 44.66 -8.16 -4.18
N VAL A 337 45.14 -8.49 -2.97
CA VAL A 337 44.29 -8.78 -1.82
C VAL A 337 44.11 -7.50 -1.02
N THR A 338 43.03 -6.78 -1.29
CA THR A 338 42.49 -5.80 -0.34
C THR A 338 41.38 -6.47 0.45
N GLU A 339 41.48 -6.44 1.77
CA GLU A 339 40.46 -6.96 2.68
C GLU A 339 39.21 -6.08 2.58
N ILE A 340 38.19 -6.55 1.87
CA ILE A 340 36.92 -5.83 1.69
C ILE A 340 35.98 -6.26 2.81
N ALA A 341 35.51 -5.28 3.59
CA ALA A 341 34.50 -5.46 4.63
C ALA A 341 33.26 -6.20 4.10
N PRO A 342 32.60 -7.04 4.92
CA PRO A 342 31.45 -7.82 4.49
C PRO A 342 30.31 -6.92 4.02
N PHE A 343 29.89 -7.10 2.76
CA PHE A 343 28.73 -6.42 2.20
C PHE A 343 27.44 -6.84 2.93
N PRO A 344 26.54 -5.91 3.26
CA PRO A 344 25.25 -6.26 3.84
C PRO A 344 24.43 -7.09 2.82
N MET A 345 23.99 -8.27 3.24
CA MET A 345 23.16 -9.23 2.46
C MET A 345 21.90 -8.62 1.82
N THR A 346 21.44 -7.46 2.31
CA THR A 346 20.28 -6.73 1.80
C THR A 346 20.49 -6.14 0.40
N SER A 347 21.74 -5.87 0.00
CA SER A 347 22.06 -5.34 -1.33
C SER A 347 21.88 -6.40 -2.44
N VAL A 348 22.31 -7.63 -2.16
CA VAL A 348 22.22 -8.76 -3.11
C VAL A 348 20.77 -9.15 -3.39
N GLU A 349 19.91 -9.12 -2.37
CA GLU A 349 18.49 -9.47 -2.51
C GLU A 349 17.74 -8.44 -3.38
N ASN A 350 18.04 -7.15 -3.22
CA ASN A 350 17.44 -6.09 -4.04
C ASN A 350 17.86 -6.21 -5.52
N GLU A 351 19.12 -6.56 -5.78
CA GLU A 351 19.61 -6.76 -7.14
C GLU A 351 18.99 -8.02 -7.78
N LEU A 352 18.82 -9.11 -7.02
CA LEU A 352 18.09 -10.30 -7.45
C LEU A 352 16.63 -10.00 -7.81
N ARG A 353 15.93 -9.22 -6.98
CA ARG A 353 14.54 -8.77 -7.25
C ARG A 353 14.46 -7.90 -8.51
N ARG A 354 15.50 -7.11 -8.80
CA ARG A 354 15.58 -6.29 -10.02
C ARG A 354 15.82 -7.15 -11.26
N VAL A 355 16.80 -8.06 -11.22
CA VAL A 355 17.07 -8.99 -12.33
C VAL A 355 15.82 -9.81 -12.64
N ALA A 356 15.11 -10.29 -11.61
CA ALA A 356 13.85 -11.00 -11.79
C ALA A 356 12.77 -10.15 -12.48
N ARG A 357 12.63 -8.86 -12.12
CA ARG A 357 11.69 -7.93 -12.79
C ARG A 357 12.03 -7.68 -14.26
N ILE A 358 13.32 -7.52 -14.58
CA ILE A 358 13.77 -7.32 -15.96
C ILE A 358 13.51 -8.57 -16.81
N ILE A 359 13.81 -9.75 -16.27
CA ILE A 359 13.54 -11.03 -16.93
C ILE A 359 12.04 -11.19 -17.16
N ALA A 360 11.20 -10.93 -16.15
CA ALA A 360 9.74 -11.04 -16.27
C ALA A 360 9.18 -10.11 -17.37
N LYS A 361 9.65 -8.85 -17.45
CA LYS A 361 9.25 -7.91 -18.53
C LYS A 361 9.65 -8.43 -19.91
N LYS A 362 10.88 -8.94 -20.07
CA LYS A 362 11.33 -9.49 -21.35
C LYS A 362 10.56 -10.75 -21.74
N MET A 363 10.28 -11.65 -20.79
CA MET A 363 9.46 -12.84 -21.04
C MET A 363 8.04 -12.48 -21.47
N PHE A 364 7.43 -11.47 -20.84
CA PHE A 364 6.10 -11.00 -21.21
C PHE A 364 6.06 -10.40 -22.63
N ALA A 365 7.07 -9.62 -23.01
CA ALA A 365 7.19 -9.07 -24.36
C ALA A 365 7.36 -10.17 -25.42
N VAL A 366 8.19 -11.18 -25.15
CA VAL A 366 8.36 -12.34 -26.03
C VAL A 366 7.05 -13.13 -26.15
N GLN A 367 6.33 -13.33 -25.04
CA GLN A 367 5.05 -14.02 -25.04
C GLN A 367 3.98 -13.26 -25.86
N GLN A 368 3.96 -11.93 -25.80
CA GLN A 368 3.07 -11.12 -26.66
C GLN A 368 3.45 -11.25 -28.15
N GLN A 369 4.73 -11.19 -28.49
CA GLN A 369 5.18 -11.40 -29.88
C GLN A 369 4.80 -12.78 -30.40
N GLU A 370 4.91 -13.82 -29.57
CA GLU A 370 4.51 -15.18 -29.92
C GLU A 370 2.99 -15.31 -30.14
N GLN A 371 2.17 -14.63 -29.33
CA GLN A 371 0.71 -14.56 -29.50
C GLN A 371 0.32 -13.86 -30.81
N LEU A 372 1.02 -12.78 -31.17
CA LEU A 372 0.83 -12.08 -32.45
C LEU A 372 1.24 -12.95 -33.64
N ALA A 373 2.39 -13.65 -33.54
CA ALA A 373 2.87 -14.53 -34.60
C ALA A 373 1.97 -15.75 -34.84
N LYS A 374 1.26 -16.23 -33.82
CA LYS A 374 0.33 -17.37 -33.92
C LYS A 374 -1.03 -17.00 -34.53
N GLY A 375 -1.25 -15.75 -34.95
CA GLY A 375 -2.52 -15.34 -35.57
C GLY A 375 -3.74 -15.48 -34.66
N LEU A 376 -3.54 -15.59 -33.34
CA LEU A 376 -4.59 -15.82 -32.34
C LEU A 376 -5.25 -14.51 -31.86
N VAL A 377 -5.22 -13.47 -32.70
CA VAL A 377 -5.99 -12.24 -32.51
C VAL A 377 -6.89 -12.09 -33.74
N ARG A 378 -8.03 -12.78 -33.74
CA ARG A 378 -9.11 -12.46 -34.66
C ARG A 378 -9.68 -11.11 -34.23
N ASN A 379 -9.36 -10.07 -34.99
CA ASN A 379 -10.11 -8.81 -34.98
C ASN A 379 -11.56 -9.12 -35.33
N VAL A 380 -12.44 -9.15 -34.33
CA VAL A 380 -13.88 -9.15 -34.54
C VAL A 380 -14.27 -7.71 -34.84
N GLY A 381 -14.17 -7.33 -36.10
CA GLY A 381 -14.70 -6.07 -36.59
C GLY A 381 -16.22 -6.06 -36.42
N THR A 382 -16.71 -5.12 -35.61
CA THR A 382 -18.13 -4.79 -35.51
C THR A 382 -18.58 -4.17 -36.84
N GLN A 383 -19.31 -4.94 -37.66
CA GLN A 383 -20.10 -4.39 -38.75
C GLN A 383 -21.34 -3.72 -38.17
N THR A 384 -21.39 -2.39 -38.21
CA THR A 384 -22.60 -1.60 -38.04
C THR A 384 -23.39 -1.65 -39.35
N THR A 385 -24.56 -2.28 -39.31
CA THR A 385 -25.54 -2.27 -40.40
C THR A 385 -26.38 -1.00 -40.27
N GLU A 386 -26.20 -0.05 -41.19
CA GLU A 386 -27.12 1.07 -41.35
C GLU A 386 -28.36 0.60 -42.12
N HIS A 387 -29.55 0.73 -41.52
CA HIS A 387 -30.83 0.61 -42.21
C HIS A 387 -31.34 2.02 -42.48
N GLY A 388 -31.36 2.39 -43.77
CA GLY A 388 -32.00 3.60 -44.26
C GLY A 388 -33.52 3.48 -44.17
N VAL A 389 -34.15 4.50 -43.58
CA VAL A 389 -35.60 4.69 -43.59
C VAL A 389 -35.91 5.67 -44.72
N HIS A 390 -36.60 5.17 -45.75
CA HIS A 390 -37.22 6.00 -46.80
C HIS A 390 -38.44 6.72 -46.23
N PHE A 391 -38.47 8.05 -46.37
CA PHE A 391 -39.71 8.83 -46.38
C PHE A 391 -40.22 8.91 -47.82
N ILE A 392 -41.51 8.66 -48.00
CA ILE A 392 -42.28 8.97 -49.21
C ILE A 392 -43.38 9.97 -48.78
N PRO A 393 -43.65 11.03 -49.58
CA PRO A 393 -44.52 12.15 -49.25
C PRO A 393 -45.99 11.82 -49.00
#